data_AF-A0A822EEI3-F1
#
_entry.id   AF-A0A822EEI3-F1
#
_cell.length_a   1.000
_cell.length_b   1.000
_cell.length_c   1.000
_cell.angle_alpha   90.00
_cell.angle_beta   90.00
_cell.angle_gamma   90.00
#
_symmetry.space_group_name_H-M   'P 1'
#
loop_
_entity.id
_entity.type
_entity.pdbx_description
1 polymer ?
#
loop_
_entity_poly.entity_id
_entity_poly.type
_entity_poly.pdbx_seq_one_letter_code
_entity_poly.pdbx_strand_id
1 'polypeptide(L)'
;MTDEFNRYYITIQATLGIVSKTIFDELTEALGPDALPYPMVRKWAKRFREGREDVSDGPRSGRSISVLTDENIEPVRQVIEDDSHSTYNDITVETDLSRGIIERICCQNLEKFRNGPWRMCDIITG
;
A
#
# COMPACT_ATOMS: atom_id res chain seq x y z
N MET A 1 16.28 6.38 15.73
CA MET A 1 16.55 4.93 15.58
C MET A 1 15.18 4.26 15.48
N THR A 2 14.89 3.55 14.39
CA THR A 2 13.54 3.37 13.83
C THR A 2 12.70 2.26 14.50
N ASP A 3 11.37 2.32 14.29
CA ASP A 3 10.37 1.29 14.61
C ASP A 3 10.79 -0.13 14.16
N GLU A 4 11.58 -0.24 13.08
CA GLU A 4 12.15 -1.49 12.59
C GLU A 4 13.07 -2.20 13.59
N PHE A 5 13.92 -1.45 14.32
CA PHE A 5 14.81 -2.05 15.34
C PHE A 5 14.01 -2.65 16.49
N ASN A 6 13.01 -1.90 16.99
CA ASN A 6 12.10 -2.38 18.02
C ASN A 6 11.39 -3.66 17.56
N ARG A 7 10.85 -3.69 16.33
CA ARG A 7 10.16 -4.87 15.78
C ARG A 7 11.09 -6.07 15.63
N TYR A 8 12.28 -5.88 15.08
CA TYR A 8 13.28 -6.94 14.92
C TYR A 8 13.64 -7.57 16.27
N TYR A 9 13.86 -6.74 17.29
CA TYR A 9 14.11 -7.21 18.65
C TYR A 9 12.94 -8.02 19.22
N ILE A 10 11.71 -7.51 19.06
CA ILE A 10 10.49 -8.21 19.49
C ILE A 10 10.35 -9.55 18.77
N THR A 11 10.67 -9.63 17.47
CA THR A 11 10.62 -10.88 16.68
C THR A 11 11.53 -11.95 17.29
N ILE A 12 12.80 -11.62 17.51
CA ILE A 12 13.78 -12.56 18.07
C ILE A 12 13.29 -13.06 19.43
N GLN A 13 12.97 -12.15 20.35
CA GLN A 13 12.56 -12.50 21.71
C GLN A 13 11.24 -13.30 21.74
N ALA A 14 10.27 -12.94 20.91
CA ALA A 14 9.00 -13.66 20.83
C ALA A 14 9.17 -15.08 20.26
N THR A 15 10.07 -15.25 19.29
CA THR A 15 10.43 -16.56 18.71
C THR A 15 11.14 -17.44 19.72
N LEU A 16 11.95 -16.84 20.60
CA LEU A 16 12.58 -17.52 21.75
C LEU A 16 11.59 -17.83 22.89
N GLY A 17 10.32 -17.47 22.76
CA GLY A 17 9.28 -17.76 23.75
C GLY A 17 9.25 -16.78 24.93
N ILE A 18 9.95 -15.65 24.85
CA ILE A 18 9.96 -14.64 25.91
C ILE A 18 8.59 -13.96 26.04
N VAL A 19 8.21 -13.69 27.29
CA VAL A 19 6.95 -13.05 27.64
C VAL A 19 7.00 -11.57 27.24
N SER A 20 5.92 -11.07 26.62
CA SER A 20 5.86 -9.71 26.09
C SER A 20 6.16 -8.60 27.10
N LYS A 21 5.93 -8.86 28.39
CA LYS A 21 6.25 -7.91 29.47
C LYS A 21 7.76 -7.75 29.63
N THR A 22 8.50 -8.85 29.68
CA THR A 22 9.98 -8.82 29.74
C THR A 22 10.58 -8.08 28.55
N ILE A 23 10.08 -8.35 27.34
CA ILE A 23 10.52 -7.66 26.12
C ILE A 23 10.29 -6.14 26.23
N PHE A 24 9.16 -5.72 26.79
CA PHE A 24 8.85 -4.30 26.98
C PHE A 24 9.73 -3.66 28.05
N ASP A 25 9.98 -4.34 29.15
CA ASP A 25 10.84 -3.84 30.23
C ASP A 25 12.27 -3.64 29.69
N GLU A 26 12.82 -4.60 28.95
CA GLU A 26 14.14 -4.52 28.30
C GLU A 26 14.22 -3.39 27.26
N LEU A 27 13.19 -3.24 26.41
CA LEU A 27 13.13 -2.15 25.44
C LEU A 27 13.04 -0.78 26.12
N THR A 28 12.29 -0.67 27.21
CA THR A 28 12.13 0.59 27.95
C THR A 28 13.42 0.96 28.67
N GLU A 29 14.15 -0.03 29.21
CA GLU A 29 15.46 0.19 29.82
C GLU A 29 16.50 0.64 28.79
N ALA A 30 16.52 0.02 27.60
CA ALA A 30 17.49 0.34 26.56
C ALA A 30 17.19 1.64 25.79
N LEU A 31 15.92 1.93 25.51
CA LEU A 31 15.51 3.00 24.57
C LEU A 31 14.69 4.12 25.23
N GLY A 32 14.23 3.94 26.47
CA GLY A 32 13.43 4.94 27.19
C GLY A 32 12.23 5.45 26.37
N PRO A 33 12.18 6.74 26.01
CA PRO A 33 11.06 7.33 25.26
C PRO A 33 10.94 6.83 23.81
N ASP A 34 12.01 6.28 23.23
CA ASP A 34 12.02 5.74 21.87
C ASP A 34 11.54 4.28 21.79
N ALA A 35 11.23 3.67 22.95
CA ALA A 35 10.71 2.31 23.04
C ALA A 35 9.27 2.22 22.53
N LEU A 36 8.92 1.10 21.90
CA LEU A 36 7.52 0.84 21.53
C LEU A 36 6.63 0.73 22.78
N PRO A 37 5.41 1.30 22.75
CA PRO A 37 4.50 1.19 23.86
C PRO A 37 4.06 -0.27 24.05
N TYR A 38 3.85 -0.67 25.31
CA TYR A 38 3.52 -2.05 25.68
C TYR A 38 2.41 -2.72 24.84
N PRO A 39 1.28 -2.06 24.51
CA PRO A 39 0.26 -2.65 23.65
C PRO A 39 0.78 -3.08 22.27
N MET A 40 1.76 -2.36 21.72
CA MET A 40 2.37 -2.66 20.44
C MET A 40 3.35 -3.83 20.54
N VAL A 41 4.17 -3.85 21.60
CA VAL A 41 5.04 -5.00 21.92
C VAL A 41 4.22 -6.28 22.07
N ARG A 42 3.11 -6.23 22.81
CA ARG A 42 2.20 -7.37 22.99
C ARG A 42 1.58 -7.83 21.67
N LYS A 43 1.14 -6.89 20.84
CA LYS A 43 0.54 -7.18 19.52
C LYS A 43 1.55 -7.88 18.60
N TRP A 44 2.75 -7.34 18.50
CA TRP A 44 3.83 -7.92 17.68
C TRP A 44 4.27 -9.28 18.19
N ALA A 45 4.56 -9.40 19.49
CA ALA A 45 4.96 -10.68 20.10
C ALA A 45 3.89 -11.77 19.93
N LYS A 46 2.60 -11.42 19.97
CA LYS A 46 1.52 -12.37 19.65
C LYS A 46 1.58 -12.82 18.18
N ARG A 47 1.71 -11.88 17.24
CA ARG A 47 1.79 -12.16 15.80
C ARG A 47 2.97 -13.06 15.43
N PHE A 48 4.14 -12.81 16.03
CA PHE A 48 5.34 -13.60 15.78
C PHE A 48 5.23 -15.02 16.36
N ARG A 49 4.65 -15.18 17.57
CA ARG A 49 4.34 -16.51 18.11
C ARG A 49 3.33 -17.30 17.28
N GLU A 50 2.42 -16.61 16.60
CA GLU A 50 1.44 -17.21 15.68
C GLU A 50 2.05 -17.55 14.30
N GLY A 51 3.37 -17.45 14.12
CA GLY A 51 4.07 -17.93 12.94
C GLY A 51 4.10 -16.96 11.75
N ARG A 52 3.86 -15.65 11.96
CA ARG A 52 4.10 -14.65 10.91
C ARG A 52 5.56 -14.22 10.93
N GLU A 53 6.30 -14.48 9.87
CA GLU A 53 7.73 -14.13 9.74
C GLU A 53 7.98 -12.70 9.23
N ASP A 54 6.94 -11.96 8.81
CA ASP A 54 7.12 -10.63 8.24
C ASP A 54 7.26 -9.55 9.32
N VAL A 55 8.44 -8.93 9.37
CA VAL A 55 8.81 -7.80 10.26
C VAL A 55 8.32 -6.46 9.68
N SER A 56 8.03 -6.43 8.37
CA SER A 56 7.50 -5.26 7.70
C SER A 56 6.05 -4.97 8.11
N ASP A 57 5.62 -3.72 7.96
CA ASP A 57 4.19 -3.46 7.81
C ASP A 57 3.73 -4.24 6.58
N GLY A 58 3.07 -5.39 6.78
CA GLY A 58 2.29 -6.02 5.71
C GLY A 58 1.40 -4.96 5.05
N PRO A 59 1.11 -5.08 3.74
CA PRO A 59 0.54 -4.00 2.94
C PRO A 59 -0.59 -3.31 3.72
N ARG A 60 -0.40 -2.03 4.02
CA ARG A 60 -1.37 -1.27 4.81
C ARG A 60 -2.72 -1.41 4.15
N SER A 61 -3.67 -2.02 4.85
CA SER A 61 -5.08 -1.98 4.45
C SER A 61 -5.60 -0.56 4.68
N GLY A 62 -5.25 0.33 3.76
CA GLY A 62 -5.79 1.65 3.57
C GLY A 62 -6.15 1.76 2.11
N ARG A 63 -7.43 1.51 1.80
CA ARG A 63 -8.07 1.58 0.48
C ARG A 63 -7.10 1.40 -0.71
N SER A 64 -6.51 0.22 -0.84
CA SER A 64 -6.34 -0.34 -2.18
C SER A 64 -7.75 -0.58 -2.69
N ILE A 65 -8.30 0.38 -3.44
CA ILE A 65 -9.51 0.10 -4.20
C ILE A 65 -9.10 -1.08 -5.10
N SER A 66 -9.85 -2.17 -5.02
CA SER A 66 -9.73 -3.44 -5.76
C SER A 66 -9.80 -3.31 -7.28
N VAL A 67 -9.39 -2.16 -7.79
CA VAL A 67 -9.71 -1.59 -9.08
C VAL A 67 -8.44 -1.27 -9.88
N LEU A 68 -7.27 -1.28 -9.24
CA LEU A 68 -5.98 -1.24 -9.92
C LEU A 68 -5.43 -2.66 -10.11
N THR A 69 -6.29 -3.60 -10.46
CA THR A 69 -5.89 -4.94 -10.90
C THR A 69 -5.54 -4.89 -12.39
N ASP A 70 -4.67 -5.80 -12.86
CA ASP A 70 -4.32 -5.89 -14.29
C ASP A 70 -5.56 -6.05 -15.17
N GLU A 71 -6.60 -6.73 -14.66
CA GLU A 71 -7.92 -6.88 -15.30
C GLU A 71 -8.61 -5.54 -15.62
N ASN A 72 -8.39 -4.49 -14.82
CA ASN A 72 -8.94 -3.16 -15.06
C ASN A 72 -7.94 -2.23 -15.77
N ILE A 73 -6.64 -2.48 -15.60
CA ILE A 73 -5.57 -1.65 -16.19
C ILE A 73 -5.42 -1.92 -17.68
N GLU A 74 -5.42 -3.20 -18.09
CA GLU A 74 -5.15 -3.58 -19.46
C GLU A 74 -6.22 -3.12 -20.46
N PRO A 75 -7.54 -3.21 -20.16
CA PRO A 75 -8.56 -2.66 -21.05
C PRO A 75 -8.43 -1.14 -21.23
N VAL A 76 -8.16 -0.40 -20.14
CA VAL A 76 -7.95 1.06 -20.21
C VAL A 76 -6.70 1.40 -21.02
N ARG A 77 -5.62 0.63 -20.84
CA ARG A 77 -4.38 0.77 -21.63
C ARG A 77 -4.67 0.60 -23.11
N GLN A 78 -5.36 -0.48 -23.46
CA GLN A 78 -5.66 -0.86 -24.84
C GLN A 78 -6.48 0.21 -25.56
N VAL A 79 -7.56 0.70 -24.96
CA VAL A 79 -8.40 1.76 -25.56
C VAL A 79 -7.57 3.02 -25.87
N ILE A 80 -6.65 3.42 -24.98
CA ILE A 80 -5.82 4.61 -25.17
C ILE A 80 -4.66 4.35 -26.16
N GLU A 81 -4.23 3.11 -26.34
CA GLU A 81 -3.21 2.74 -27.34
C GLU A 81 -3.81 2.61 -28.74
N ASP A 82 -5.04 2.12 -28.84
CA ASP A 82 -5.77 1.95 -30.10
C ASP A 82 -6.26 3.30 -30.66
N ASP A 83 -6.72 4.22 -29.81
CA ASP A 83 -7.11 5.58 -30.22
C ASP A 83 -6.55 6.65 -29.28
N SER A 84 -5.63 7.47 -29.82
CA SER A 84 -5.04 8.62 -29.11
C SER A 84 -6.02 9.76 -28.81
N HIS A 85 -7.20 9.77 -29.45
CA HIS A 85 -8.26 10.75 -29.22
C HIS A 85 -9.35 10.27 -28.26
N SER A 86 -9.19 9.08 -27.67
CA SER A 86 -10.12 8.52 -26.69
C SER A 86 -10.41 9.50 -25.54
N THR A 87 -11.69 9.66 -25.23
CA THR A 87 -12.18 10.46 -24.10
C THR A 87 -12.46 9.58 -22.89
N TYR A 88 -12.69 10.20 -21.72
CA TYR A 88 -13.12 9.46 -20.54
C TYR A 88 -14.44 8.71 -20.75
N ASN A 89 -15.34 9.22 -21.60
CA ASN A 89 -16.61 8.56 -21.88
C ASN A 89 -16.39 7.28 -22.68
N ASP A 90 -15.50 7.31 -23.68
CA ASP A 90 -15.21 6.14 -24.50
C ASP A 90 -14.64 5.01 -23.64
N ILE A 91 -13.68 5.34 -22.77
CA ILE A 91 -13.08 4.37 -21.84
C ILE A 91 -14.12 3.87 -20.82
N THR A 92 -15.01 4.75 -20.33
CA THR A 92 -16.08 4.35 -19.40
C THR A 92 -17.04 3.36 -20.05
N VAL A 93 -17.41 3.58 -21.32
CA VAL A 93 -18.30 2.69 -22.08
C VAL A 93 -17.65 1.33 -22.32
N GLU A 94 -16.37 1.30 -22.66
CA GLU A 94 -15.66 0.05 -22.98
C GLU A 94 -15.26 -0.76 -21.74
N THR A 95 -14.98 -0.10 -20.61
CA THR A 95 -14.44 -0.77 -19.41
C THR A 95 -15.42 -0.85 -18.24
N ASP A 96 -16.56 -0.16 -18.32
CA ASP A 96 -17.53 0.01 -17.22
C ASP A 96 -16.89 0.57 -15.92
N LEU A 97 -15.78 1.30 -16.08
CA LEU A 97 -15.05 1.90 -14.96
C LEU A 97 -15.45 3.37 -14.79
N SER A 98 -15.62 3.79 -13.54
CA SER A 98 -15.88 5.20 -13.25
C SER A 98 -14.71 6.10 -13.65
N ARG A 99 -14.99 7.36 -14.02
CA ARG A 99 -13.95 8.35 -14.37
C ARG A 99 -12.82 8.46 -13.35
N GLY A 100 -13.12 8.47 -12.04
CA GLY A 100 -12.09 8.57 -11.00
C GLY A 100 -11.19 7.34 -10.88
N ILE A 101 -11.66 6.19 -11.37
CA ILE A 101 -10.87 4.97 -11.49
C ILE A 101 -9.93 5.08 -12.69
N ILE A 102 -10.47 5.48 -13.85
CA ILE A 102 -9.71 5.67 -15.09
C ILE A 102 -8.59 6.69 -14.89
N GLU A 103 -8.89 7.81 -14.23
CA GLU A 103 -7.90 8.84 -13.89
C GLU A 103 -6.76 8.27 -13.03
N ARG A 104 -7.09 7.47 -12.01
CA ARG A 104 -6.09 6.80 -11.17
C ARG A 104 -5.25 5.81 -11.96
N ILE A 105 -5.86 4.99 -12.82
CA ILE A 105 -5.16 4.04 -13.68
C ILE A 105 -4.17 4.79 -14.58
N CYS A 106 -4.63 5.85 -15.25
CA CYS A 106 -3.81 6.61 -16.17
C CYS A 106 -2.64 7.30 -15.45
N CYS A 107 -2.88 7.98 -14.34
CA CYS A 107 -1.84 8.69 -13.60
C CYS A 107 -0.84 7.77 -12.91
N GLN A 108 -1.27 6.60 -12.42
CA GLN A 108 -0.44 5.72 -11.59
C GLN A 108 0.23 4.58 -12.38
N ASN A 109 -0.40 4.08 -13.45
CA ASN A 109 0.02 2.85 -14.14
C ASN A 109 0.42 3.06 -15.61
N LEU A 110 0.16 4.22 -16.21
CA LEU A 110 0.52 4.51 -17.60
C LEU A 110 1.61 5.58 -17.68
N GLU A 111 2.81 5.18 -18.12
CA GLU A 111 3.98 6.07 -18.15
C GLU A 111 3.79 7.30 -19.04
N LYS A 112 3.02 7.17 -20.11
CA LYS A 112 2.68 8.26 -21.05
C LYS A 112 1.96 9.44 -20.39
N PHE A 113 1.19 9.20 -19.32
CA PHE A 113 0.51 10.24 -18.55
C PHE A 113 1.35 10.76 -17.38
N ARG A 114 2.28 9.94 -16.84
CA ARG A 114 3.15 10.32 -15.72
C ARG A 114 4.18 11.38 -16.11
N ASN A 115 4.76 11.26 -17.30
CA ASN A 115 5.90 12.07 -17.75
C ASN A 115 5.66 12.82 -19.08
N GLY A 116 4.45 12.74 -19.66
CA GLY A 116 4.18 13.22 -21.02
C GLY A 116 3.20 14.40 -21.11
N PRO A 117 3.11 15.04 -22.30
CA PRO A 117 2.11 16.07 -22.62
C PRO A 117 0.69 15.50 -22.80
N TRP A 118 0.53 14.18 -22.66
CA TRP A 118 -0.73 13.48 -22.84
C TRP A 118 -1.74 13.92 -21.77
N ARG A 119 -2.90 14.32 -22.25
CA ARG A 119 -4.10 14.62 -21.45
C ARG A 119 -5.24 13.94 -22.19
N MET A 120 -6.05 13.17 -21.48
CA MET A 120 -7.31 12.72 -22.06
C MET A 120 -8.16 13.95 -22.36
N CYS A 121 -8.84 13.93 -23.50
CA CYS A 121 -9.73 15.02 -23.88
C CYS A 121 -10.94 15.04 -22.92
N ASP A 122 -10.86 15.92 -21.93
CA ASP A 122 -12.04 16.48 -21.27
C ASP A 122 -12.55 17.61 -22.15
N ILE A 123 -13.51 17.37 -23.05
CA ILE A 123 -14.28 18.51 -23.55
C ILE A 123 -15.18 18.97 -22.40
N ILE A 124 -14.60 19.76 -21.51
CA ILE A 124 -15.29 20.79 -20.73
C ILE A 124 -14.38 22.03 -20.76
N THR A 125 -14.14 22.56 -21.96
CA THR A 125 -13.83 23.98 -22.10
C THR A 125 -15.03 24.62 -22.77
N GLY A 126 -15.95 25.08 -21.93
CA GLY A 126 -16.74 26.27 -22.25
C GLY A 126 -15.93 27.49 -21.86
#